data_AF-A0A962NIJ3-F1
#
_entry.id   AF-A0A962NIJ3-F1
#
_cell.length_a   1.000
_cell.length_b   1.000
_cell.length_c   1.000
_cell.angle_alpha   90.00
_cell.angle_beta   90.00
_cell.angle_gamma   90.00
#
_symmetry.space_group_name_H-M   'P 1'
#
loop_
_entity.id
_entity.type
_entity.pdbx_description
1 polymer ?
#
loop_
_entity_poly.entity_id
_entity_poly.type
_entity_poly.pdbx_seq_one_letter_code
_entity_poly.pdbx_strand_id
1 'polypeptide(L)'
;ALLLPGFRPQLPNLRSGSFARRVRGVARRPQLRLAAALAAAALLVHLGTLGVSILRDSSRLAAIDAEIADLFHASLGEEARLVDALAQLEAAAGQRSASAGDEFIALLRSAAPVLATETRLRLTGLEFRDGSLELALAAPDVGTLDSLRERLNSLAGLSAELGGTQFGDGEFVGRLRLKGQGA
;
A
#
# COMPACT_ATOMS: atom_id res chain seq x y z
N ALA A 1 42.00 63.63 5.74
CA ALA A 1 41.09 62.47 5.68
C ALA A 1 40.97 62.02 4.23
N LEU A 2 41.44 60.81 3.91
CA LEU A 2 40.99 59.97 2.77
C LEU A 2 41.84 58.68 2.76
N LEU A 3 41.21 57.57 3.14
CA LEU A 3 41.71 56.20 3.05
C LEU A 3 41.61 55.72 1.60
N LEU A 4 42.69 55.15 1.05
CA LEU A 4 42.58 54.10 0.03
C LEU A 4 43.57 52.96 0.31
N PRO A 5 43.21 51.73 -0.09
CA PRO A 5 43.54 50.51 0.64
C PRO A 5 44.46 49.57 -0.14
N GLY A 6 45.09 48.64 0.58
CA GLY A 6 45.43 47.32 0.00
C GLY A 6 46.76 47.22 -0.75
N PHE A 7 47.89 47.37 -0.05
CA PHE A 7 49.13 46.74 -0.49
C PHE A 7 49.48 45.61 0.50
N ARG A 8 49.05 44.39 0.20
CA ARG A 8 49.60 43.19 0.85
C ARG A 8 50.90 42.85 0.11
N PRO A 9 52.08 42.93 0.73
CA PRO A 9 53.30 42.51 0.06
C PRO A 9 53.19 41.01 -0.24
N GLN A 10 53.10 40.65 -1.52
CA GLN A 10 53.29 39.28 -1.93
C GLN A 10 54.76 38.94 -1.65
N LEU A 11 55.00 38.11 -0.64
CA LEU A 11 56.35 37.69 -0.29
C LEU A 11 57.03 37.09 -1.53
N PRO A 12 58.30 37.44 -1.82
CA PRO A 12 59.05 36.88 -2.93
C PRO A 12 59.02 35.36 -2.87
N ASN A 13 58.48 34.72 -3.92
CA ASN A 13 58.37 33.27 -3.98
C ASN A 13 59.76 32.66 -4.19
N LEU A 14 60.41 32.30 -3.07
CA LEU A 14 61.76 31.71 -3.00
C LEU A 14 61.88 30.33 -3.66
N ARG A 15 60.83 29.83 -4.32
CA ARG A 15 60.81 28.56 -5.04
C ARG A 15 61.01 28.71 -6.55
N SER A 16 61.30 29.91 -7.02
CA SER A 16 61.51 30.20 -8.44
C SER A 16 62.93 30.72 -8.70
N GLY A 17 63.60 30.15 -9.70
CA GLY A 17 65.00 30.42 -10.03
C GLY A 17 65.96 29.27 -9.70
N SER A 18 67.26 29.55 -9.67
CA SER A 18 68.37 28.58 -9.49
C SER A 18 68.32 27.76 -8.19
N PHE A 19 67.52 28.20 -7.20
CA PHE A 19 67.25 27.51 -5.94
C PHE A 19 65.92 26.75 -5.91
N ALA A 20 65.28 26.56 -7.08
CA ALA A 20 64.13 25.67 -7.18
C ALA A 20 64.54 24.27 -6.70
N ARG A 21 63.90 23.81 -5.61
CA ARG A 21 64.06 22.44 -5.11
C ARG A 21 63.75 21.50 -6.27
N ARG A 22 64.80 20.91 -6.86
CA ARG A 22 64.67 19.75 -7.76
C ARG A 22 64.04 18.65 -6.91
N VAL A 23 62.71 18.60 -6.93
CA VAL A 23 61.97 17.45 -6.42
C VAL A 23 62.50 16.29 -7.24
N ARG A 24 63.33 15.45 -6.61
CA ARG A 24 63.78 14.18 -7.15
C ARG A 24 62.53 13.37 -7.44
N GLY A 25 61.99 13.53 -8.65
CA GLY A 25 60.76 12.88 -9.13
C GLY A 25 60.94 11.39 -9.40
N VAL A 26 61.96 10.74 -8.84
CA VAL A 26 62.36 9.38 -9.21
C VAL A 26 62.96 8.64 -8.00
N ALA A 27 62.14 8.35 -6.99
CA ALA A 27 62.48 7.33 -5.99
C ALA A 27 61.25 6.65 -5.36
N ARG A 28 60.03 7.06 -5.70
CA ARG A 28 58.79 6.39 -5.27
C ARG A 28 57.94 5.90 -6.43
N ARG A 29 58.48 5.82 -7.65
CA ARG A 29 57.79 5.20 -8.79
C ARG A 29 57.32 3.76 -8.53
N PRO A 30 58.12 2.85 -7.93
CA PRO A 30 57.61 1.51 -7.62
C PRO A 30 56.57 1.55 -6.49
N GLN A 31 56.72 2.44 -5.51
CA GLN A 31 55.77 2.58 -4.40
C GLN A 31 54.43 3.18 -4.85
N LEU A 32 54.44 4.14 -5.78
CA LEU A 32 53.24 4.68 -6.41
C LEU A 32 52.59 3.66 -7.34
N ARG A 33 53.39 2.82 -8.02
CA ARG A 33 52.85 1.68 -8.79
C ARG A 33 52.20 0.63 -7.88
N LEU A 34 52.81 0.33 -6.74
CA LEU A 34 52.24 -0.56 -5.72
C LEU A 34 50.95 0.03 -5.12
N ALA A 35 50.95 1.31 -4.75
CA ALA A 35 49.76 2.00 -4.25
C ALA A 35 48.66 2.09 -5.31
N ALA A 36 49.00 2.37 -6.57
CA ALA A 36 48.07 2.38 -7.69
C ALA A 36 47.55 0.98 -8.02
N ALA A 37 48.39 -0.06 -7.95
CA ALA A 37 47.99 -1.45 -8.15
C ALA A 37 47.06 -1.92 -7.02
N LEU A 38 47.35 -1.56 -5.76
CA LEU A 38 46.47 -1.82 -4.63
C LEU A 38 45.15 -1.07 -4.75
N ALA A 39 45.18 0.20 -5.17
CA ALA A 39 43.97 0.99 -5.40
C ALA A 39 43.14 0.42 -6.56
N ALA A 40 43.77 0.00 -7.65
CA ALA A 40 43.11 -0.65 -8.78
C ALA A 40 42.54 -2.02 -8.39
N ALA A 41 43.27 -2.83 -7.62
CA ALA A 41 42.78 -4.09 -7.08
C ALA A 41 41.60 -3.87 -6.13
N ALA A 42 41.66 -2.89 -5.24
CA ALA A 42 40.55 -2.52 -4.36
C ALA A 42 39.34 -2.03 -5.15
N LEU A 43 39.55 -1.25 -6.21
CA LEU A 43 38.49 -0.79 -7.11
C LEU A 43 37.85 -1.97 -7.87
N LEU A 44 38.66 -2.92 -8.36
CA LEU A 44 38.18 -4.13 -9.03
C LEU A 44 37.41 -5.05 -8.06
N VAL A 45 37.88 -5.20 -6.83
CA VAL A 45 37.15 -5.94 -5.78
C VAL A 45 35.83 -5.24 -5.46
N HIS A 46 35.83 -3.91 -5.34
CA HIS A 46 34.62 -3.13 -5.09
C HIS A 46 33.60 -3.23 -6.24
N LEU A 47 34.06 -3.08 -7.48
CA LEU A 47 33.25 -3.30 -8.69
C LEU A 47 32.77 -4.74 -8.78
N GLY A 48 33.59 -5.71 -8.38
CA GLY A 48 33.21 -7.13 -8.28
C GLY A 48 32.09 -7.35 -7.28
N THR A 49 32.11 -6.69 -6.11
CA THR A 49 31.02 -6.78 -5.13
C THR A 49 29.72 -6.19 -5.65
N LEU A 50 29.77 -5.10 -6.43
CA LEU A 50 28.60 -4.50 -7.11
C LEU A 50 28.08 -5.36 -8.28
N GLY A 51 28.96 -6.05 -9.00
CA GLY A 51 28.57 -7.00 -10.06
C GLY A 51 27.94 -8.29 -9.52
N VAL A 52 28.43 -8.77 -8.37
CA VAL A 52 27.87 -9.96 -7.70
C VAL A 52 26.49 -9.67 -7.10
N SER A 53 26.19 -8.45 -6.66
CA SER A 53 24.83 -8.08 -6.21
C SER A 53 23.80 -8.07 -7.35
N ILE A 54 24.18 -7.64 -8.56
CA ILE A 54 23.27 -7.65 -9.72
C ILE A 54 22.88 -9.08 -10.12
N LEU A 55 23.78 -10.05 -9.93
CA LEU A 55 23.51 -11.47 -10.18
C LEU A 55 22.88 -12.20 -8.99
N ARG A 56 22.97 -11.67 -7.75
CA ARG A 56 22.41 -12.33 -6.55
C ARG A 56 21.04 -11.80 -6.12
N ASP A 57 20.63 -10.62 -6.58
CA ASP A 57 19.30 -10.10 -6.26
C ASP A 57 18.19 -10.76 -7.11
N SER A 58 18.54 -11.33 -8.26
CA SER A 58 17.61 -12.13 -9.07
C SER A 58 17.33 -13.51 -8.47
N SER A 59 18.29 -14.11 -7.75
CA SER A 59 18.10 -15.43 -7.11
C SER A 59 17.26 -15.38 -5.84
N ARG A 60 17.23 -14.26 -5.11
CA ARG A 60 16.34 -14.11 -3.93
C ARG A 60 14.90 -13.85 -4.33
N LEU A 61 14.68 -13.05 -5.38
CA LEU A 61 13.36 -12.84 -5.96
C LEU A 61 12.84 -14.13 -6.59
N ALA A 62 13.65 -14.85 -7.37
CA ALA A 62 13.22 -16.11 -7.98
C ALA A 62 12.92 -17.23 -6.97
N ALA A 63 13.62 -17.29 -5.83
CA ALA A 63 13.32 -18.27 -4.78
C ALA A 63 12.01 -17.95 -4.05
N ILE A 64 11.73 -16.65 -3.82
CA ILE A 64 10.47 -16.19 -3.23
C ILE A 64 9.31 -16.40 -4.21
N ASP A 65 9.50 -16.11 -5.50
CA ASP A 65 8.50 -16.31 -6.54
C ASP A 65 8.18 -17.79 -6.77
N ALA A 66 9.18 -18.69 -6.66
CA ALA A 66 8.96 -20.13 -6.77
C ALA A 66 8.16 -20.69 -5.58
N GLU A 67 8.45 -20.22 -4.36
CA GLU A 67 7.70 -20.62 -3.16
C GLU A 67 6.25 -20.11 -3.20
N ILE A 68 6.02 -18.91 -3.76
CA ILE A 68 4.68 -18.35 -3.98
C ILE A 68 3.94 -19.12 -5.08
N ALA A 69 4.60 -19.49 -6.18
CA ALA A 69 4.00 -20.25 -7.27
C ALA A 69 3.57 -21.66 -6.82
N ASP A 70 4.39 -22.36 -6.04
CA ASP A 70 4.04 -23.69 -5.52
C ASP A 70 2.84 -23.64 -4.56
N LEU A 71 2.76 -22.64 -3.68
CA LEU A 71 1.59 -22.44 -2.80
C LEU A 71 0.34 -21.99 -3.58
N PHE A 72 0.51 -21.22 -4.64
CA PHE A 72 -0.57 -20.76 -5.51
C PHE A 72 -1.17 -21.94 -6.30
N HIS A 73 -0.33 -22.79 -6.90
CA HIS A 73 -0.79 -23.99 -7.61
C HIS A 73 -1.40 -25.04 -6.68
N ALA A 74 -0.88 -25.19 -5.46
CA ALA A 74 -1.45 -26.09 -4.46
C ALA A 74 -2.84 -25.66 -3.97
N SER A 75 -3.19 -24.38 -4.09
CA SER A 75 -4.45 -23.82 -3.56
C SER A 75 -5.49 -23.46 -4.61
N LEU A 76 -5.12 -23.22 -5.88
CA LEU A 76 -6.03 -22.65 -6.90
C LEU A 76 -6.17 -23.48 -8.18
N GLY A 77 -5.39 -24.54 -8.37
CA GLY A 77 -5.46 -25.38 -9.57
C GLY A 77 -4.70 -24.80 -10.77
N GLU A 78 -4.29 -25.69 -11.67
CA GLU A 78 -3.22 -25.51 -12.67
C GLU A 78 -3.57 -24.58 -13.86
N GLU A 79 -4.81 -24.06 -13.95
CA GLU A 79 -5.32 -23.37 -15.14
C GLU A 79 -5.32 -21.82 -15.05
N ALA A 80 -4.81 -21.24 -13.96
CA ALA A 80 -4.81 -19.79 -13.78
C ALA A 80 -3.69 -19.11 -14.61
N ARG A 81 -4.08 -18.39 -15.66
CA ARG A 81 -3.20 -17.62 -16.53
C ARG A 81 -2.56 -16.45 -15.77
N LEU A 82 -1.24 -16.49 -15.56
CA LEU A 82 -0.44 -15.35 -15.08
C LEU A 82 -0.48 -14.21 -16.11
N VAL A 83 -1.40 -13.26 -15.92
CA VAL A 83 -1.37 -11.98 -16.65
C VAL A 83 -0.91 -10.86 -15.72
N ASP A 84 -1.36 -10.86 -14.46
CA ASP A 84 -0.85 -10.00 -13.39
C ASP A 84 -1.02 -10.69 -12.04
N ALA A 85 -0.02 -11.49 -11.67
CA ALA A 85 -0.02 -12.21 -10.38
C ALA A 85 -0.20 -11.25 -9.19
N LEU A 86 0.32 -10.02 -9.30
CA LEU A 86 0.29 -9.01 -8.25
C LEU A 86 -1.10 -8.35 -8.12
N ALA A 87 -1.75 -8.03 -9.24
CA ALA A 87 -3.13 -7.51 -9.21
C ALA A 87 -4.13 -8.58 -8.73
N GLN A 88 -3.88 -9.85 -9.06
CA GLN A 88 -4.68 -10.97 -8.56
C GLN A 88 -4.40 -11.25 -7.07
N LEU A 89 -3.16 -11.07 -6.61
CA LEU A 89 -2.81 -11.15 -5.19
C LEU A 89 -3.39 -10.00 -4.38
N GLU A 90 -3.41 -8.78 -4.90
CA GLU A 90 -4.04 -7.63 -4.24
C GLU A 90 -5.56 -7.78 -4.18
N ALA A 91 -6.19 -8.25 -5.26
CA ALA A 91 -7.61 -8.59 -5.26
C ALA A 91 -7.92 -9.72 -4.26
N ALA A 92 -7.13 -10.80 -4.29
CA ALA A 92 -7.29 -11.92 -3.36
C ALA A 92 -6.98 -11.54 -1.91
N ALA A 93 -6.01 -10.65 -1.66
CA ALA A 93 -5.69 -10.13 -0.34
C ALA A 93 -6.78 -9.20 0.17
N GLY A 94 -7.37 -8.35 -0.68
CA GLY A 94 -8.55 -7.55 -0.35
C GLY A 94 -9.76 -8.41 0.00
N GLN A 95 -10.00 -9.49 -0.76
CA GLN A 95 -11.07 -10.45 -0.46
C GLN A 95 -10.80 -11.27 0.80
N ARG A 96 -9.53 -11.61 1.08
CA ARG A 96 -9.13 -12.50 2.19
C ARG A 96 -8.86 -11.75 3.50
N SER A 97 -8.62 -10.43 3.44
CA SER A 97 -8.56 -9.54 4.61
C SER A 97 -9.90 -8.95 5.00
N ALA A 98 -10.95 -9.05 4.17
CA ALA A 98 -12.30 -8.70 4.58
C ALA A 98 -12.80 -9.72 5.60
N SER A 99 -12.56 -9.45 6.88
CA SER A 99 -13.20 -10.21 7.95
C SER A 99 -14.71 -10.02 7.88
N ALA A 100 -15.49 -10.94 8.44
CA ALA A 100 -16.94 -10.75 8.61
C ALA A 100 -17.27 -9.40 9.30
N GLY A 101 -16.35 -8.89 10.14
CA GLY A 101 -16.46 -7.57 10.74
C GLY A 101 -16.28 -6.43 9.73
N ASP A 102 -15.33 -6.52 8.80
CA ASP A 102 -15.09 -5.48 7.79
C ASP A 102 -16.23 -5.40 6.77
N GLU A 103 -16.77 -6.55 6.36
CA GLU A 103 -17.95 -6.61 5.48
C GLU A 103 -19.18 -5.99 6.16
N PHE A 104 -19.40 -6.31 7.44
CA PHE A 104 -20.43 -5.68 8.26
C PHE A 104 -20.26 -4.15 8.32
N ILE A 105 -19.05 -3.67 8.63
CA ILE A 105 -18.78 -2.24 8.74
C ILE A 105 -18.92 -1.53 7.38
N ALA A 106 -18.54 -2.18 6.29
CA ALA A 106 -18.73 -1.65 4.94
C ALA A 106 -20.22 -1.48 4.61
N LEU A 107 -21.04 -2.50 4.87
CA LEU A 107 -22.49 -2.43 4.64
C LEU A 107 -23.15 -1.38 5.53
N LEU A 108 -22.76 -1.33 6.81
CA LEU A 108 -23.30 -0.35 7.75
C LEU A 108 -22.93 1.08 7.33
N ARG A 109 -21.69 1.34 6.91
CA ARG A 109 -21.25 2.65 6.43
C ARG A 109 -22.05 3.12 5.22
N SER A 110 -22.38 2.22 4.31
CA SER A 110 -23.18 2.53 3.12
C SER A 110 -24.64 2.81 3.47
N ALA A 111 -25.23 2.07 4.41
CA ALA A 111 -26.64 2.24 4.81
C ALA A 111 -26.87 3.37 5.84
N ALA A 112 -25.87 3.70 6.67
CA ALA A 112 -25.99 4.64 7.79
C ALA A 112 -26.52 6.03 7.40
N PRO A 113 -26.10 6.68 6.29
CA PRO A 113 -26.61 8.00 5.92
C PRO A 113 -28.12 8.01 5.67
N VAL A 114 -28.66 6.94 5.06
CA VAL A 114 -30.09 6.80 4.75
C VAL A 114 -30.88 6.48 6.03
N LEU A 115 -30.35 5.61 6.90
CA LEU A 115 -30.95 5.32 8.19
C LEU A 115 -30.98 6.55 9.11
N ALA A 116 -29.92 7.36 9.08
CA ALA A 116 -29.82 8.59 9.88
C ALA A 116 -30.76 9.70 9.41
N THR A 117 -31.24 9.67 8.16
CA THR A 117 -32.18 10.67 7.66
C THR A 117 -33.61 10.39 8.10
N GLU A 118 -33.95 9.16 8.51
CA GLU A 118 -35.31 8.82 8.90
C GLU A 118 -35.53 8.83 10.41
N THR A 119 -36.09 9.93 10.89
CA THR A 119 -36.41 10.14 12.32
C THR A 119 -37.67 9.40 12.79
N ARG A 120 -38.49 8.92 11.85
CA ARG A 120 -39.73 8.19 12.15
C ARG A 120 -39.52 6.68 12.30
N LEU A 121 -38.28 6.22 12.18
CA LEU A 121 -37.91 4.81 12.28
C LEU A 121 -37.08 4.59 13.55
N ARG A 122 -37.36 3.51 14.26
CA ARG A 122 -36.57 3.09 15.42
C ARG A 122 -35.89 1.77 15.12
N LEU A 123 -34.55 1.75 15.16
CA LEU A 123 -33.77 0.51 15.07
C LEU A 123 -33.94 -0.26 16.38
N THR A 124 -34.52 -1.45 16.31
CA THR A 124 -34.77 -2.33 17.47
C THR A 124 -33.76 -3.46 17.56
N GLY A 125 -33.12 -3.83 16.45
CA GLY A 125 -32.12 -4.89 16.42
C GLY A 125 -31.30 -4.84 15.15
N LEU A 126 -30.09 -5.38 15.24
CA LEU A 126 -29.15 -5.48 14.13
C LEU A 126 -28.42 -6.83 14.26
N GLU A 127 -28.37 -7.58 13.16
CA GLU A 127 -27.71 -8.88 13.10
C GLU A 127 -26.94 -8.98 11.78
N PHE A 128 -25.73 -9.53 11.82
CA PHE A 128 -24.95 -9.81 10.62
C PHE A 128 -24.68 -11.31 10.53
N ARG A 129 -25.13 -11.93 9.45
CA ARG A 129 -24.93 -13.36 9.17
C ARG A 129 -24.80 -13.60 7.68
N ASP A 130 -23.94 -14.54 7.31
CA ASP A 130 -23.83 -15.03 5.92
C ASP A 130 -23.66 -13.87 4.90
N GLY A 131 -22.80 -12.89 5.19
CA GLY A 131 -22.56 -11.72 4.31
C GLY A 131 -23.75 -10.76 4.18
N SER A 132 -24.73 -10.85 5.09
CA SER A 132 -25.96 -10.06 5.05
C SER A 132 -26.20 -9.35 6.36
N LEU A 133 -26.52 -8.07 6.27
CA LEU A 133 -26.91 -7.24 7.40
C LEU A 133 -28.43 -7.22 7.51
N GLU A 134 -28.98 -7.80 8.58
CA GLU A 134 -30.40 -7.76 8.91
C GLU A 134 -30.67 -6.68 9.96
N LEU A 135 -31.63 -5.81 9.68
CA LEU A 135 -32.06 -4.71 10.54
C LEU A 135 -33.51 -4.95 10.95
N ALA A 136 -33.79 -4.96 12.25
CA ALA A 136 -35.14 -4.90 12.78
C ALA A 136 -35.51 -3.44 13.02
N LEU A 137 -36.54 -2.96 12.33
CA LEU A 137 -36.95 -1.56 12.33
C LEU A 137 -38.42 -1.46 12.74
N ALA A 138 -38.70 -0.65 13.75
CA ALA A 138 -40.06 -0.25 14.11
C ALA A 138 -40.43 1.05 13.38
N ALA A 139 -41.62 1.06 12.80
CA ALA A 139 -42.15 2.14 11.98
C ALA A 139 -43.64 2.38 12.31
N PRO A 140 -44.16 3.60 12.07
CA PRO A 140 -45.58 3.89 12.25
C PRO A 140 -46.46 3.18 11.23
N ASP A 141 -45.93 2.85 10.05
CA ASP A 141 -46.64 2.20 8.96
C ASP A 141 -45.69 1.43 8.03
N VAL A 142 -46.24 0.49 7.26
CA VAL A 142 -45.48 -0.35 6.30
C VAL A 142 -44.91 0.49 5.15
N GLY A 143 -45.59 1.56 4.73
CA GLY A 143 -45.13 2.42 3.64
C GLY A 143 -43.82 3.14 3.96
N THR A 144 -43.60 3.48 5.23
CA THR A 144 -42.32 4.04 5.70
C THR A 144 -41.18 3.02 5.56
N LEU A 145 -41.43 1.72 5.82
CA LEU A 145 -40.43 0.65 5.63
C LEU A 145 -40.12 0.41 4.15
N ASP A 146 -41.14 0.41 3.29
CA ASP A 146 -40.95 0.25 1.85
C ASP A 146 -40.20 1.44 1.23
N SER A 147 -40.51 2.65 1.66
CA SER A 147 -39.79 3.86 1.23
C SER A 147 -38.32 3.80 1.60
N LEU A 148 -37.99 3.27 2.79
CA LEU A 148 -36.61 3.05 3.21
C LEU A 148 -35.92 2.00 2.31
N ARG A 149 -36.58 0.86 2.06
CA ARG A 149 -36.06 -0.19 1.18
C ARG A 149 -35.72 0.37 -0.20
N GLU A 150 -36.60 1.18 -0.77
CA GLU A 150 -36.40 1.76 -2.10
C GLU A 150 -35.22 2.76 -2.12
N ARG A 151 -35.07 3.57 -1.08
CA ARG A 151 -33.91 4.48 -0.94
C ARG A 151 -32.59 3.75 -0.72
N LEU A 152 -32.59 2.60 -0.04
CA LEU A 152 -31.37 1.81 0.09
C LEU A 152 -31.01 1.11 -1.22
N ASN A 153 -31.99 0.68 -2.01
CA ASN A 153 -31.77 0.14 -3.35
C ASN A 153 -31.35 1.21 -4.38
N SER A 154 -31.57 2.50 -4.12
CA SER A 154 -31.07 3.56 -4.98
C SER A 154 -29.58 3.86 -4.76
N LEU A 155 -28.98 3.33 -3.70
CA LEU A 155 -27.54 3.38 -3.48
C LEU A 155 -26.82 2.38 -4.39
N ALA A 156 -25.80 2.84 -5.10
CA ALA A 156 -24.99 1.98 -5.94
C ALA A 156 -24.25 0.93 -5.09
N GLY A 157 -24.29 -0.34 -5.54
CA GLY A 157 -23.57 -1.43 -4.87
C GLY A 157 -24.28 -1.99 -3.63
N LEU A 158 -25.56 -1.68 -3.41
CA LEU A 158 -26.35 -2.19 -2.29
C LEU A 158 -27.66 -2.83 -2.78
N SER A 159 -28.06 -3.93 -2.16
CA SER A 159 -29.36 -4.58 -2.37
C SER A 159 -30.09 -4.68 -1.05
N ALA A 160 -31.30 -4.14 -1.00
CA ALA A 160 -32.16 -4.12 0.19
C ALA A 160 -33.47 -4.87 -0.06
N GLU A 161 -33.76 -5.84 0.80
CA GLU A 161 -34.97 -6.66 0.75
C GLU A 161 -35.77 -6.48 2.04
N LEU A 162 -37.04 -6.12 1.93
CA LEU A 162 -37.96 -6.09 3.06
C LEU A 162 -38.57 -7.48 3.22
N GLY A 163 -38.28 -8.12 4.36
CA GLY A 163 -38.89 -9.38 4.77
C GLY A 163 -40.26 -9.17 5.42
N GLY A 164 -40.65 -10.14 6.24
CA GLY A 164 -41.94 -10.08 6.94
C GLY A 164 -42.05 -8.87 7.88
N THR A 165 -43.20 -8.21 7.83
CA THR A 165 -43.62 -7.17 8.78
C THR A 165 -44.58 -7.77 9.80
N GLN A 166 -44.35 -7.48 11.09
CA GLN A 166 -45.24 -7.84 12.19
C GLN A 166 -45.75 -6.56 12.86
N PHE A 167 -46.98 -6.57 13.35
CA PHE A 167 -47.52 -5.46 14.14
C PHE A 167 -47.45 -5.82 15.62
N GLY A 168 -46.89 -4.94 16.44
CA GLY A 168 -46.71 -5.16 17.88
C GLY A 168 -46.48 -3.85 18.62
N ASP A 169 -46.99 -3.73 19.85
CA ASP A 169 -46.85 -2.54 20.69
C ASP A 169 -47.27 -1.22 20.02
N GLY A 170 -48.22 -1.28 19.08
CA GLY A 170 -48.71 -0.10 18.35
C GLY A 170 -47.85 0.35 17.18
N GLU A 171 -46.79 -0.39 16.84
CA GLU A 171 -45.88 -0.09 15.73
C GLU A 171 -45.73 -1.31 14.79
N PHE A 172 -45.35 -1.04 13.54
CA PHE A 172 -44.98 -2.08 12.57
C PHE A 172 -43.49 -2.36 12.67
N VAL A 173 -43.13 -3.59 13.01
CA VAL A 173 -41.74 -4.06 13.03
C VAL A 173 -41.47 -4.83 11.74
N GLY A 174 -40.59 -4.28 10.89
CA GLY A 174 -40.11 -4.93 9.68
C GLY A 174 -38.67 -5.42 9.82
N ARG A 175 -38.34 -6.48 9.09
CA ARG A 175 -36.95 -6.93 8.93
C ARG A 175 -36.44 -6.55 7.55
N LEU A 176 -35.38 -5.76 7.51
CA LEU A 176 -34.73 -5.31 6.28
C LEU A 176 -33.39 -6.00 6.14
N ARG A 177 -33.18 -6.73 5.05
CA ARG A 177 -31.94 -7.43 4.75
C ARG A 177 -31.14 -6.66 3.71
N LEU A 178 -29.87 -6.42 4.00
CA LEU A 178 -28.94 -5.66 3.16
C LEU A 178 -27.78 -6.57 2.73
N LYS A 179 -27.42 -6.47 1.45
CA LYS A 179 -26.27 -7.18 0.84
C LYS A 179 -25.49 -6.23 -0.07
N GLY A 180 -24.18 -6.46 -0.19
CA GLY A 180 -23.36 -5.78 -1.19
C GLY A 180 -23.68 -6.32 -2.58
N GLN A 181 -24.01 -5.45 -3.52
CA GLN A 181 -24.26 -5.81 -4.92
C GLN A 181 -22.91 -5.73 -5.66
N GLY A 182 -22.05 -6.74 -5.49
CA GLY A 182 -20.73 -6.78 -6.13
C GLY A 182 -19.59 -7.40 -5.31
N ALA A 183 -19.83 -8.55 -4.68
CA ALA A 183 -18.79 -9.46 -4.19
C ALA A 183 -19.14 -10.90 -4.58
#